data_AF-A0A7V0ITP4-F1
#
_entry.id   AF-A0A7V0ITP4-F1
#
_cell.length_a   1.000
_cell.length_b   1.000
_cell.length_c   1.000
_cell.angle_alpha   90.00
_cell.angle_beta   90.00
_cell.angle_gamma   90.00
#
_symmetry.space_group_name_H-M   'P 1'
#
loop_
_entity.id
_entity.type
_entity.pdbx_description
1 polymer ?
#
loop_
_entity_poly.entity_id
_entity_poly.type
_entity_poly.pdbx_seq_one_letter_code
_entity_poly.pdbx_strand_id
1 'polypeptide(L)'
;MTLHPVILAGGIGSRLWPLSRRDYPKQLTSLLGDYTMLQSTALRAIAIHGAARPIVVCGAQHAEEIFQQLARIDCVPGQMVIEPVARNTAPAIAAAAMTVDPDDLLLI
;
A
#
# COMPACT_ATOMS: atom_id res chain seq x y z
N MET A 1 6.80 -15.43 14.70
CA MET A 1 5.55 -14.67 14.64
C MET A 1 5.87 -13.19 14.68
N THR A 2 5.92 -12.60 13.50
CA THR A 2 6.13 -11.19 13.21
C THR A 2 4.81 -10.60 12.73
N LEU A 3 4.51 -9.34 13.07
CA LEU A 3 3.35 -8.62 12.54
C LEU A 3 3.75 -7.85 11.27
N HIS A 4 3.08 -8.10 10.16
CA HIS A 4 3.28 -7.40 8.89
C HIS A 4 2.06 -6.54 8.55
N PRO A 5 2.18 -5.21 8.56
CA PRO A 5 1.17 -4.34 7.98
C PRO A 5 1.11 -4.55 6.47
N VAL A 6 -0.09 -4.65 5.91
CA VAL A 6 -0.33 -4.83 4.48
C VAL A 6 -1.12 -3.64 3.95
N ILE A 7 -0.53 -2.88 3.04
CA ILE A 7 -1.17 -1.72 2.41
C ILE A 7 -1.66 -2.12 1.02
N LEU A 8 -2.98 -2.19 0.86
CA LEU A 8 -3.61 -2.45 -0.43
C LEU A 8 -3.77 -1.15 -1.23
N ALA A 9 -2.79 -0.84 -2.07
CA ALA A 9 -2.71 0.38 -2.87
C ALA A 9 -3.28 0.22 -4.29
N GLY A 10 -4.41 -0.50 -4.39
CA GLY A 10 -5.14 -0.73 -5.64
C GLY A 10 -6.34 0.19 -5.85
N GLY A 11 -6.91 0.14 -7.05
CA GLY A 11 -8.15 0.84 -7.41
C GLY A 11 -7.95 2.31 -7.80
N ILE A 12 -9.01 2.86 -8.43
CA ILE A 12 -8.94 4.13 -9.17
C ILE A 12 -9.54 5.31 -8.39
N GLY A 13 -10.35 5.06 -7.36
CA GLY A 13 -10.96 6.13 -6.56
C GLY A 13 -11.96 7.02 -7.32
N SER A 14 -12.71 6.48 -8.29
CA SER A 14 -13.57 7.25 -9.21
C SER A 14 -14.61 8.17 -8.54
N ARG A 15 -15.02 7.89 -7.30
CA ARG A 15 -15.94 8.74 -6.52
C ARG A 15 -15.35 10.10 -6.13
N LEU A 16 -14.03 10.24 -6.15
CA LEU A 16 -13.33 11.50 -5.86
C LEU A 16 -12.99 12.27 -7.13
N TRP A 17 -13.67 12.05 -8.24
CA TRP A 17 -13.53 12.93 -9.40
C TRP A 17 -13.95 14.38 -9.02
N PRO A 18 -13.22 15.45 -9.39
CA PRO A 18 -12.12 15.49 -10.34
C PRO A 18 -10.73 15.27 -9.72
N LEU A 19 -10.61 15.00 -8.42
CA LEU A 19 -9.33 14.78 -7.76
C LEU A 19 -8.65 13.47 -8.18
N SER A 20 -9.41 12.37 -8.28
CA SER A 20 -8.87 11.05 -8.64
C SER A 20 -9.06 10.75 -10.14
N ARG A 21 -8.01 10.25 -10.79
CA ARG A 21 -7.98 9.85 -12.21
C ARG A 21 -7.44 8.44 -12.35
N ARG A 22 -7.54 7.87 -13.57
CA ARG A 22 -6.93 6.57 -13.86
C ARG A 22 -5.43 6.56 -13.57
N ASP A 23 -4.73 7.58 -14.03
CA ASP A 23 -3.27 7.67 -13.88
C ASP A 23 -2.86 8.24 -12.51
N TYR A 24 -3.79 8.87 -11.80
CA TYR A 24 -3.57 9.46 -10.48
C TYR A 24 -4.66 9.01 -9.49
N PRO A 25 -4.58 7.77 -8.99
CA PRO A 25 -5.59 7.22 -8.10
C PRO A 25 -5.54 7.89 -6.72
N LYS A 26 -6.66 7.83 -6.00
CA LYS A 26 -6.88 8.54 -4.72
C LYS A 26 -5.74 8.37 -3.72
N GLN A 27 -5.14 7.17 -3.65
CA GLN A 27 -4.12 6.84 -2.68
C GLN A 27 -2.83 7.66 -2.88
N LEU A 28 -2.57 8.10 -4.11
CA LEU A 28 -1.41 8.91 -4.48
C LEU A 28 -1.66 10.42 -4.38
N THR A 29 -2.83 10.82 -3.88
CA THR A 29 -3.21 12.22 -3.72
C THR A 29 -3.23 12.62 -2.25
N SER A 30 -2.83 13.87 -1.95
CA SER A 30 -3.13 14.47 -0.64
C SER A 30 -4.58 14.96 -0.64
N LEU A 31 -5.38 14.37 0.24
CA LEU A 31 -6.75 14.82 0.49
C LEU A 31 -6.82 15.75 1.70
N LEU A 32 -5.95 15.51 2.69
CA LEU A 32 -5.94 16.20 3.98
C LEU A 32 -4.47 16.45 4.37
N GLY A 33 -4.05 17.71 4.37
CA GLY A 33 -2.72 18.12 4.82
C GLY A 33 -1.60 17.83 3.82
N ASP A 34 -0.41 17.53 4.34
CA ASP A 34 0.83 17.55 3.56
C ASP A 34 1.20 16.18 2.94
N TYR A 35 0.58 15.10 3.43
CA TYR A 35 0.88 13.73 2.99
C TYR A 35 -0.21 13.15 2.08
N THR A 36 0.19 12.33 1.12
CA THR A 36 -0.77 11.52 0.36
C THR A 36 -1.48 10.52 1.28
N MET A 37 -2.63 10.00 0.86
CA MET A 37 -3.34 8.98 1.64
C MET A 37 -2.48 7.72 1.86
N LEU A 38 -1.66 7.35 0.86
CA LEU A 38 -0.67 6.28 0.96
C LEU A 38 0.37 6.58 2.04
N GLN A 39 1.01 7.75 1.96
CA GLN A 39 2.03 8.19 2.91
C GLN A 39 1.48 8.24 4.35
N SER A 40 0.29 8.81 4.52
CA SER A 40 -0.39 8.87 5.82
C SER A 40 -0.68 7.47 6.38
N THR A 41 -0.97 6.49 5.52
CA THR A 41 -1.21 5.11 5.94
C THR A 41 0.10 4.40 6.29
N ALA A 42 1.16 4.62 5.50
CA ALA A 42 2.48 4.05 5.77
C ALA A 42 3.08 4.59 7.08
N LEU A 43 2.98 5.90 7.35
CA LEU A 43 3.43 6.51 8.61
C LEU A 43 2.72 5.89 9.82
N ARG A 44 1.42 5.63 9.73
CA ARG A 44 0.67 4.93 10.79
C ARG A 44 1.12 3.47 10.94
N ALA A 45 1.41 2.79 9.83
CA ALA A 45 1.84 1.40 9.85
C ALA A 45 3.23 1.23 10.49
N ILE A 46 4.20 2.08 10.15
CA ILE A 46 5.55 1.99 10.72
C ILE A 46 5.63 2.45 12.19
N ALA A 47 4.63 3.18 12.66
CA ALA A 47 4.52 3.59 14.06
C ALA A 47 4.08 2.44 15.00
N ILE A 48 3.67 1.28 14.44
CA ILE A 48 3.31 0.11 15.23
C ILE A 48 4.58 -0.53 15.79
N HIS A 49 4.80 -0.40 17.09
CA HIS A 49 5.98 -0.95 17.75
C HIS A 49 6.07 -2.47 17.59
N GLY A 50 7.22 -2.96 17.12
CA GLY A 50 7.46 -4.39 16.91
C GLY A 50 6.90 -4.95 15.60
N ALA A 51 6.23 -4.13 14.76
CA ALA A 51 5.82 -4.56 13.43
C ALA A 51 6.99 -4.52 12.44
N ALA A 52 6.94 -5.39 11.44
CA ALA A 52 7.80 -5.31 10.27
C ALA A 52 7.45 -4.09 9.41
N ARG A 53 8.34 -3.76 8.47
CA ARG A 53 8.04 -2.77 7.43
C ARG A 53 6.84 -3.25 6.59
N PRO A 54 5.99 -2.32 6.12
CA PRO A 54 4.76 -2.70 5.44
C PRO A 54 5.04 -3.46 4.13
N ILE A 55 4.18 -4.43 3.86
CA ILE A 55 4.02 -5.05 2.54
C ILE A 55 3.06 -4.18 1.75
N VAL A 56 3.41 -3.81 0.52
CA VAL A 56 2.53 -3.00 -0.34
C VAL A 56 2.08 -3.84 -1.52
N VAL A 57 0.76 -3.97 -1.68
CA VAL A 57 0.15 -4.65 -2.83
C VAL A 57 -0.41 -3.62 -3.79
N CYS A 58 0.03 -3.63 -5.05
CA CYS A 58 -0.38 -2.64 -6.04
C CYS A 58 -0.32 -3.17 -7.47
N GLY A 59 -0.97 -2.47 -8.40
CA GLY A 59 -0.86 -2.78 -9.82
C GLY A 59 0.43 -2.22 -10.44
N ALA A 60 0.94 -2.89 -11.48
CA ALA A 60 2.19 -2.53 -12.16
C ALA A 60 2.27 -1.06 -12.61
N GLN A 61 1.14 -0.47 -13.03
CA GLN A 61 1.07 0.91 -13.49
C GLN A 61 1.55 1.95 -12.46
N HIS A 62 1.39 1.67 -11.16
CA HIS A 62 1.67 2.65 -10.10
C HIS A 62 2.83 2.24 -9.18
N ALA A 63 3.47 1.11 -9.45
CA ALA A 63 4.50 0.55 -8.57
C ALA A 63 5.66 1.52 -8.32
N GLU A 64 6.16 2.16 -9.38
CA GLU A 64 7.27 3.10 -9.27
C GLU A 64 6.89 4.35 -8.47
N GLU A 65 5.76 4.99 -8.77
CA GLU A 65 5.29 6.17 -8.04
C GLU A 65 5.01 5.85 -6.57
N ILE A 66 4.42 4.69 -6.27
CA ILE A 66 4.21 4.22 -4.89
C ILE A 66 5.54 4.11 -4.16
N PHE A 67 6.54 3.45 -4.76
CA PHE A 67 7.86 3.31 -4.15
C PHE A 67 8.50 4.67 -3.90
N GLN A 68 8.47 5.57 -4.89
CA GLN A 68 9.03 6.91 -4.77
C GLN A 68 8.34 7.73 -3.67
N GLN A 69 7.01 7.70 -3.56
CA GLN A 69 6.28 8.42 -2.51
C GLN A 69 6.61 7.92 -1.11
N LEU A 70 6.75 6.60 -0.95
CA LEU A 70 7.12 5.99 0.32
C LEU A 70 8.58 6.26 0.69
N ALA A 71 9.49 6.25 -0.29
CA ALA A 71 10.89 6.60 -0.08
C ALA A 71 11.07 8.06 0.37
N ARG A 72 10.27 9.00 -0.16
CA ARG A 72 10.30 10.43 0.23
C ARG A 72 9.97 10.70 1.71
N ILE A 73 9.36 9.73 2.39
CA ILE A 73 9.00 9.83 3.82
C ILE A 73 9.71 8.76 4.66
N ASP A 74 10.84 8.22 4.16
CA ASP A 74 11.64 7.19 4.80
C ASP A 74 10.89 5.88 5.15
N CYS A 75 9.75 5.65 4.50
CA CYS A 75 8.87 4.48 4.71
C CYS A 75 9.02 3.44 3.60
N VAL A 76 10.25 3.17 3.14
CA VAL A 76 10.50 2.16 2.10
C VAL A 76 9.89 0.82 2.52
N PRO A 77 9.01 0.22 1.69
CA PRO A 77 8.29 -1.00 2.04
C PRO A 77 9.25 -2.18 2.22
N GLY A 78 8.88 -3.13 3.09
CA GLY A 78 9.65 -4.36 3.28
C GLY A 78 9.54 -5.27 2.06
N GLN A 79 8.36 -5.29 1.43
CA GLN A 79 8.07 -6.04 0.21
C GLN A 79 7.07 -5.27 -0.64
N MET A 80 7.17 -5.42 -1.97
CA MET A 80 6.16 -4.95 -2.92
C MET A 80 5.63 -6.13 -3.72
N VAL A 81 4.32 -6.33 -3.67
CA VAL A 81 3.61 -7.36 -4.43
C VAL A 81 2.91 -6.67 -5.60
N ILE A 82 3.36 -6.98 -6.82
CA ILE A 82 2.83 -6.37 -8.03
C ILE A 82 1.77 -7.27 -8.65
N GLU A 83 0.51 -6.84 -8.59
CA GLU A 83 -0.60 -7.55 -9.20
C GLU A 83 -0.56 -7.38 -10.73
N PRO A 84 -0.62 -8.48 -11.51
CA PRO A 84 -0.66 -8.40 -12.97
C PRO A 84 -1.99 -7.84 -13.48
N VAL A 85 -3.06 -8.02 -12.70
CA VAL A 85 -4.43 -7.57 -13.01
C VAL A 85 -5.13 -7.25 -11.69
N ALA A 86 -5.87 -6.15 -11.64
CA ALA A 86 -6.71 -5.82 -10.49
C ALA A 86 -7.85 -6.85 -10.33
N ARG A 87 -7.87 -7.56 -9.19
CA ARG A 87 -8.86 -8.62 -8.88
C ARG A 87 -9.58 -8.43 -7.54
N ASN A 88 -9.70 -7.19 -7.06
CA ASN A 88 -10.27 -6.81 -5.76
C ASN A 88 -9.43 -7.29 -4.56
N THR A 89 -9.99 -7.17 -3.35
CA THR A 89 -9.28 -7.28 -2.07
C THR A 89 -8.81 -8.70 -1.75
N ALA A 90 -9.64 -9.74 -1.95
CA ALA A 90 -9.29 -11.09 -1.50
C ALA A 90 -8.03 -11.66 -2.20
N PRO A 91 -7.86 -11.52 -3.53
CA PRO A 91 -6.62 -11.95 -4.20
C PRO A 91 -5.39 -11.14 -3.77
N ALA A 92 -5.56 -9.83 -3.49
CA ALA A 92 -4.47 -8.98 -3.01
C ALA A 92 -3.99 -9.43 -1.62
N ILE A 93 -4.92 -9.75 -0.70
CA ILE A 93 -4.60 -10.31 0.62
C ILE A 93 -3.90 -11.66 0.47
N ALA A 94 -4.43 -12.55 -0.38
CA ALA A 94 -3.83 -13.85 -0.61
C ALA A 94 -2.40 -13.74 -1.15
N ALA A 95 -2.16 -12.81 -2.09
CA ALA A 95 -0.83 -12.57 -2.64
C ALA A 95 0.17 -12.07 -1.58
N ALA A 96 -0.25 -11.18 -0.67
CA ALA A 96 0.58 -10.77 0.47
C ALA A 96 0.84 -11.91 1.46
N ALA A 97 -0.17 -12.75 1.74
CA ALA A 97 0.00 -13.89 2.65
C ALA A 97 1.01 -14.91 2.14
N MET A 98 1.19 -15.03 0.83
CA MET A 98 2.17 -15.92 0.22
C MET A 98 3.63 -15.42 0.35
N THR A 99 3.87 -14.21 0.87
CA THR A 99 5.22 -13.63 0.99
C THR A 99 5.80 -13.64 2.40
N VAL A 100 5.07 -14.21 3.36
CA VAL A 100 5.44 -14.27 4.79
C VAL A 100 5.39 -15.70 5.32
N ASP A 101 5.92 -15.93 6.52
CA ASP A 101 5.82 -17.22 7.19
C ASP A 101 4.35 -17.54 7.57
N PRO A 102 3.90 -18.81 7.50
CA PRO A 102 2.52 -19.19 7.83
C PRO A 102 2.06 -18.83 9.26
N ASP A 103 3.01 -18.72 10.19
CA ASP A 103 2.77 -18.36 11.59
C ASP A 103 2.84 -16.85 11.85
N ASP A 104 3.09 -16.03 10.82
CA ASP A 104 3.12 -14.57 10.95
C ASP A 104 1.72 -13.94 10.88
N LEU A 105 1.59 -12.75 11.46
CA LEU A 105 0.33 -12.02 11.53
C LEU A 105 0.28 -10.94 10.44
N LEU A 106 -0.86 -10.85 9.74
CA LEU A 106 -1.11 -9.80 8.76
C LEU A 106 -2.13 -8.80 9.28
N LEU A 107 -1.77 -7.51 9.29
CA LEU A 107 -2.71 -6.42 9.52
C LEU A 107 -3.06 -5.81 8.15
N ILE A 108 -4.25 -6.13 7.65
CA ILE A 108 -4.77 -5.61 6.37
C ILE A 108 -5.41 -4.24 6.55
#